data_AF-A0A3D0W212-F1
#
_entry.id   AF-A0A3D0W212-F1
#
_cell.length_a   1.000
_cell.length_b   1.000
_cell.length_c   1.000
_cell.angle_alpha   90.00
_cell.angle_beta   90.00
_cell.angle_gamma   90.00
#
_symmetry.space_group_name_H-M   'P 1'
#
loop_
_entity.id
_entity.type
_entity.pdbx_description
1 polymer ?
#
loop_
_entity_poly.entity_id
_entity_poly.type
_entity_poly.pdbx_seq_one_letter_code
_entity_poly.pdbx_strand_id
1 'polypeptide(L)'
;VNEQKKKLSKRDKNVIQFISEYKEIGYIPEAMFNFISLLGWSPNDNQEILTKEEIIKHFDPNRLSKAPAMFDKEKLAYVNSKYIKQLSIEDLAPKCRVFLEKEKIEIPSEEWLKLLVGILHDRMTHIGEIVSLYKAFFHETFTLLDESYQFLVENQSLPILEAFYKNLETAEFTAESIEPLIKKTGLDTGTKGKPLFMSLRIATTGDMHGPSLPISLALLGKAIVLSRLSQTMTKLRGGL
;
A
#
# COMPACT_ATOMS: atom_id res chain seq x y z
N VAL A 1 23.17 -11.70 17.68
CA VAL A 1 22.63 -13.07 17.88
C VAL A 1 21.33 -13.22 17.12
N ASN A 2 20.93 -14.44 16.76
CA ASN A 2 19.61 -14.73 16.19
C ASN A 2 18.52 -14.73 17.28
N GLU A 3 17.27 -14.99 16.91
CA GLU A 3 16.11 -15.11 17.82
C GLU A 3 16.33 -16.17 18.93
N GLN A 4 17.17 -17.18 18.68
CA GLN A 4 17.54 -18.22 19.65
C GLN A 4 18.75 -17.85 20.52
N LYS A 5 19.19 -16.58 20.50
CA LYS A 5 20.39 -16.07 21.17
C LYS A 5 21.71 -16.75 20.76
N LYS A 6 21.73 -17.45 19.62
CA LYS A 6 22.95 -18.03 19.04
C LYS A 6 23.66 -17.02 18.14
N LYS A 7 24.95 -17.23 17.88
CA LYS A 7 25.71 -16.39 16.95
C LYS A 7 25.05 -16.46 15.57
N LEU A 8 24.82 -15.29 14.96
CA LEU A 8 24.29 -15.21 13.60
C LEU A 8 25.29 -15.90 12.65
N SER A 9 24.79 -16.79 11.82
CA SER A 9 25.60 -17.58 10.90
C SER A 9 24.92 -17.67 9.54
N LYS A 10 25.71 -17.92 8.48
CA LYS A 10 25.18 -18.17 7.12
C LYS A 10 24.20 -19.35 7.03
N ARG A 11 24.08 -20.16 8.09
CA ARG A 11 23.15 -21.29 8.19
C ARG A 11 21.78 -20.89 8.77
N ASP A 12 21.67 -19.69 9.35
CA ASP A 12 20.41 -19.15 9.85
C ASP A 12 19.52 -18.72 8.68
N LYS A 13 18.68 -19.64 8.19
CA LYS A 13 17.76 -19.38 7.06
C LYS A 13 16.62 -18.41 7.39
N ASN A 14 16.47 -18.02 8.65
CA ASN A 14 15.38 -17.15 9.10
C ASN A 14 15.64 -15.65 8.87
N VAL A 15 16.86 -15.29 8.46
CA VAL A 15 17.29 -13.90 8.25
C VAL A 15 18.13 -13.85 6.97
N ILE A 16 17.94 -12.80 6.18
CA ILE A 16 18.80 -12.47 5.03
C ILE A 16 20.21 -12.20 5.55
N GLN A 17 21.21 -12.84 4.97
CA GLN A 17 22.57 -12.86 5.53
C GLN A 17 23.45 -11.76 4.95
N PHE A 18 23.18 -11.32 3.73
CA PHE A 18 23.98 -10.32 3.04
C PHE A 18 23.24 -8.99 2.89
N ILE A 19 23.94 -7.88 3.16
CA ILE A 19 23.40 -6.53 2.96
C ILE A 19 23.01 -6.30 1.49
N SER A 20 23.70 -6.95 0.55
CA SER A 20 23.36 -6.90 -0.88
C SER A 20 21.96 -7.43 -1.18
N GLU A 21 21.52 -8.49 -0.51
CA GLU A 21 20.18 -9.07 -0.69
C GLU A 21 19.09 -8.12 -0.15
N TYR A 22 19.36 -7.39 0.94
CA TYR A 22 18.46 -6.33 1.42
C TYR A 22 18.32 -5.19 0.42
N LYS A 23 19.42 -4.81 -0.24
CA LYS A 23 19.39 -3.82 -1.33
C LYS A 23 18.54 -4.30 -2.50
N GLU A 24 18.63 -5.58 -2.86
CA GLU A 24 17.88 -6.18 -3.97
C GLU A 24 16.36 -6.14 -3.75
N ILE A 25 15.88 -6.23 -2.51
CA ILE A 25 14.45 -6.12 -2.17
C ILE A 25 14.01 -4.68 -1.85
N GLY A 26 14.94 -3.72 -1.89
CA GLY A 26 14.64 -2.30 -1.76
C GLY A 26 14.65 -1.76 -0.33
N TYR A 27 15.57 -2.24 0.51
CA TYR A 27 15.89 -1.53 1.77
C TYR A 27 16.67 -0.25 1.49
N ILE A 28 16.34 0.80 2.23
CA ILE A 28 16.98 2.11 2.19
C ILE A 28 18.37 1.99 2.87
N PRO A 29 19.46 2.37 2.21
CA PRO A 29 20.81 2.29 2.78
C PRO A 29 20.94 3.01 4.13
N GLU A 30 20.31 4.18 4.26
CA GLU A 30 20.29 5.01 5.46
C GLU A 30 19.57 4.29 6.61
N ALA A 31 18.45 3.61 6.33
CA ALA A 31 17.74 2.81 7.32
C ALA A 31 18.58 1.62 7.81
N MET A 32 19.27 0.94 6.89
CA MET A 32 20.19 -0.15 7.23
C MET A 32 21.35 0.36 8.10
N PHE A 33 21.92 1.51 7.75
CA PHE A 33 22.98 2.14 8.55
C PHE A 33 22.50 2.51 9.95
N ASN A 34 21.32 3.13 10.07
CA ASN A 34 20.71 3.44 11.36
C ASN A 34 20.47 2.17 12.18
N PHE A 35 19.86 1.15 11.59
CA PHE A 35 19.57 -0.09 12.30
C PHE A 35 20.84 -0.76 12.81
N ILE A 36 21.87 -0.93 11.97
CA ILE A 36 23.15 -1.53 12.36
C ILE A 36 23.83 -0.70 13.45
N SER A 37 23.76 0.63 13.37
CA SER A 37 24.36 1.51 14.38
C SER A 37 23.73 1.34 15.74
N LEU A 38 22.43 1.02 15.82
CA LEU A 38 21.73 0.76 17.07
C LEU A 38 21.94 -0.66 17.62
N LEU A 39 22.61 -1.54 16.88
CA LEU A 39 22.94 -2.89 17.37
C LEU A 39 24.07 -2.82 18.42
N GLY A 40 23.66 -2.71 19.68
CA GLY A 40 24.58 -2.66 20.82
C GLY A 40 24.98 -1.23 21.21
N TRP A 41 24.36 -0.21 20.64
CA TRP A 41 24.50 1.18 21.05
C TRP A 41 23.11 1.84 21.13
N SER A 42 22.93 2.79 22.05
CA SER A 42 21.70 3.58 22.13
C SER A 42 22.00 5.06 22.37
N PRO A 43 21.24 6.00 21.76
CA PRO A 43 21.38 7.44 21.99
C PRO A 43 20.79 7.88 23.35
N ASN A 44 21.04 9.12 23.78
CA ASN A 44 20.66 9.67 25.11
C ASN A 44 19.16 9.75 25.35
N ASP A 45 18.40 9.90 24.28
CA ASP A 45 16.96 10.04 24.26
C ASP A 45 16.24 8.78 23.76
N ASN A 46 16.96 7.66 23.57
CA ASN A 46 16.44 6.42 22.99
C ASN A 46 15.72 6.63 21.63
N GLN A 47 16.10 7.65 20.86
CA GLN A 47 15.66 7.77 19.49
C GLN A 47 16.08 6.56 18.66
N GLU A 48 15.18 6.10 17.79
CA GLU A 48 15.40 4.90 16.98
C GLU A 48 15.56 5.20 15.49
N ILE A 49 15.09 6.37 15.07
CA ILE A 49 15.14 6.86 13.69
C ILE A 49 16.07 8.08 13.67
N LEU A 50 17.27 7.93 13.12
CA LEU A 50 18.34 8.91 13.16
C LEU A 50 19.05 8.99 11.81
N THR A 51 19.22 10.19 11.29
CA THR A 51 20.11 10.43 10.15
C THR A 51 21.56 10.02 10.47
N LYS A 52 22.36 9.82 9.43
CA LYS A 52 23.78 9.48 9.58
C LYS A 52 24.52 10.57 10.38
N GLU A 53 24.20 11.82 10.13
CA GLU A 53 24.79 12.99 10.77
C GLU A 53 24.43 13.03 12.26
N GLU A 54 23.18 12.73 12.62
CA GLU A 54 22.76 12.61 14.02
C GLU A 54 23.48 11.46 14.72
N ILE A 55 23.61 10.29 14.08
CA ILE A 55 24.38 9.16 14.64
C ILE A 55 25.83 9.59 14.92
N ILE A 56 26.50 10.23 13.96
CA ILE A 56 27.88 10.71 14.13
C ILE A 56 27.98 11.71 15.29
N LYS A 57 27.03 12.64 15.40
CA LYS A 57 27.01 13.67 16.44
C LYS A 57 26.77 13.09 17.84
N HIS A 58 25.91 12.08 17.95
CA HIS A 58 25.48 11.51 19.22
C HIS A 58 26.29 10.30 19.67
N PHE A 59 27.14 9.74 18.81
CA PHE A 59 27.90 8.54 19.12
C PHE A 59 28.83 8.74 20.33
N ASP A 60 28.66 7.89 21.34
CA ASP A 60 29.50 7.82 22.53
C ASP A 60 29.89 6.35 22.77
N PRO A 61 31.18 5.98 22.64
CA PRO A 61 31.62 4.60 22.84
C PRO A 61 31.37 4.08 24.25
N ASN A 62 31.23 4.95 25.26
CA ASN A 62 30.92 4.53 26.63
C ASN A 62 29.51 3.94 26.77
N ARG A 63 28.66 4.12 25.76
CA ARG A 63 27.29 3.62 25.70
C ARG A 63 27.12 2.31 24.94
N LEU A 64 28.22 1.72 24.50
CA LEU A 64 28.21 0.39 23.91
C LEU A 64 27.83 -0.66 24.97
N SER A 65 26.80 -1.44 24.66
CA SER A 65 26.35 -2.56 25.49
C SER A 65 27.36 -3.70 25.43
N LYS A 66 27.66 -4.29 26.59
CA LYS A 66 28.43 -5.54 26.69
C LYS A 66 27.60 -6.78 26.33
N ALA A 67 26.28 -6.66 26.33
CA ALA A 67 25.39 -7.77 25.99
C ALA A 67 25.34 -7.96 24.46
N PRO A 68 25.26 -9.21 23.95
CA PRO A 68 25.13 -9.44 22.52
C PRO A 68 23.87 -8.79 21.94
N ALA A 69 24.02 -7.95 20.92
CA ALA A 69 22.89 -7.38 20.20
C ALA A 69 22.18 -8.46 19.38
N MET A 70 20.85 -8.52 19.46
CA MET A 70 20.03 -9.40 18.62
C MET A 70 19.76 -8.74 17.27
N PHE A 71 19.89 -9.50 16.19
CA PHE A 71 19.42 -9.02 14.89
C PHE A 71 17.92 -9.26 14.81
N ASP A 72 17.15 -8.18 14.96
CA ASP A 72 15.70 -8.20 14.91
C ASP A 72 15.21 -7.73 13.52
N LYS A 73 14.66 -8.67 12.74
CA LYS A 73 14.16 -8.40 11.38
C LYS A 73 12.91 -7.51 11.39
N GLU A 74 12.07 -7.62 12.41
CA GLU A 74 10.83 -6.82 12.52
C GLU A 74 11.20 -5.38 12.86
N LYS A 75 12.21 -5.21 13.73
CA LYS A 75 12.77 -3.89 14.03
C LYS A 75 13.40 -3.24 12.80
N LEU A 76 14.18 -3.99 12.02
CA LEU A 76 14.77 -3.50 10.78
C LEU A 76 13.69 -3.09 9.77
N ALA A 77 12.65 -3.91 9.59
CA ALA A 77 11.51 -3.59 8.73
C ALA A 77 10.78 -2.32 9.21
N TYR A 78 10.57 -2.18 10.52
CA TYR A 78 10.00 -0.97 11.12
C TYR A 78 10.85 0.27 10.82
N VAL A 79 12.16 0.23 11.10
CA VAL A 79 13.08 1.34 10.81
C VAL A 79 13.01 1.69 9.33
N ASN A 80 13.12 0.70 8.43
CA ASN A 80 13.07 0.93 7.00
C ASN A 80 11.75 1.55 6.53
N SER A 81 10.61 1.13 7.10
CA SER A 81 9.31 1.74 6.80
C SER A 81 9.28 3.23 7.15
N LYS A 82 9.96 3.66 8.22
CA LYS A 82 10.03 5.08 8.61
C LYS A 82 10.83 5.90 7.61
N TYR A 83 11.94 5.36 7.11
CA TYR A 83 12.71 6.02 6.05
C TYR A 83 11.94 6.07 4.74
N ILE A 84 11.22 5.01 4.36
CA ILE A 84 10.37 5.02 3.17
C ILE A 84 9.32 6.12 3.28
N LYS A 85 8.65 6.24 4.44
CA LYS A 85 7.65 7.30 4.71
C LYS A 85 8.20 8.73 4.65
N GLN A 86 9.52 8.90 4.81
CA GLN A 86 10.19 10.20 4.68
C GLN A 86 10.51 10.57 3.23
N LEU A 87 10.54 9.59 2.31
CA LEU A 87 10.75 9.86 0.89
C LEU A 87 9.53 10.57 0.30
N SER A 88 9.79 11.57 -0.53
CA SER A 88 8.75 12.14 -1.39
C SER A 88 8.24 11.09 -2.38
N ILE A 89 7.01 11.27 -2.87
CA ILE A 89 6.46 10.40 -3.92
C ILE A 89 7.31 10.52 -5.19
N GLU A 90 7.83 11.70 -5.47
CA GLU A 90 8.77 11.99 -6.56
C GLU A 90 10.05 11.15 -6.48
N ASP A 91 10.60 10.96 -5.29
CA ASP A 91 11.81 10.16 -5.08
C ASP A 91 11.52 8.66 -5.01
N LEU A 92 10.36 8.27 -4.48
CA LEU A 92 9.98 6.89 -4.27
C LEU A 92 9.47 6.22 -5.56
N ALA A 93 8.72 6.95 -6.40
CA ALA A 93 8.11 6.40 -7.60
C ALA A 93 9.12 5.78 -8.58
N PRO A 94 10.25 6.43 -8.94
CA PRO A 94 11.27 5.82 -9.78
C PRO A 94 11.88 4.55 -9.17
N LYS A 95 11.95 4.46 -7.83
CA LYS A 95 12.46 3.26 -7.15
C LYS A 95 11.45 2.12 -7.24
N CYS A 96 10.16 2.40 -7.04
CA CYS A 96 9.07 1.42 -7.19
C CYS A 96 8.95 0.92 -8.63
N ARG A 97 9.12 1.80 -9.63
CA ARG A 97 9.11 1.47 -11.06
C ARG A 97 9.99 0.27 -11.39
N VAL A 98 11.21 0.23 -10.87
CA VAL A 98 12.17 -0.86 -11.10
C VAL A 98 11.59 -2.23 -10.70
N PHE A 99 10.84 -2.30 -9.59
CA PHE A 99 10.25 -3.55 -9.12
C PHE A 99 9.01 -3.95 -9.93
N LEU A 100 8.18 -2.98 -10.33
CA LEU A 100 7.00 -3.21 -11.15
C LEU A 100 7.39 -3.71 -12.55
N GLU A 101 8.36 -3.05 -13.20
CA GLU A 101 8.84 -3.42 -14.54
C GLU A 101 9.51 -4.80 -14.54
N LYS A 102 10.26 -5.15 -13.49
CA LYS A 102 10.85 -6.49 -13.32
C LYS A 102 9.79 -7.60 -13.34
N GLU A 103 8.61 -7.32 -12.81
CA GLU A 103 7.46 -8.23 -12.78
C GLU A 103 6.53 -8.05 -13.99
N LYS A 104 6.95 -7.26 -14.99
CA LYS A 104 6.19 -6.96 -16.21
C LYS A 104 4.82 -6.32 -15.92
N ILE A 105 4.70 -5.59 -14.81
CA ILE A 105 3.51 -4.79 -14.52
C ILE A 105 3.57 -3.54 -15.38
N GLU A 106 2.50 -3.28 -16.13
CA GLU A 106 2.36 -2.09 -16.97
C GLU A 106 2.25 -0.82 -16.11
N ILE A 107 2.92 0.24 -16.53
CA ILE A 107 2.86 1.56 -15.92
C ILE A 107 2.34 2.54 -16.97
N PRO A 108 1.04 2.84 -16.99
CA PRO A 108 0.41 3.62 -18.06
C PRO A 108 0.92 5.06 -18.18
N SER A 109 1.28 5.70 -17.05
CA SER A 109 1.85 7.05 -17.03
C SER A 109 2.62 7.31 -15.72
N GLU A 110 3.37 8.41 -15.67
CA GLU A 110 4.04 8.86 -14.43
C GLU A 110 3.03 9.23 -13.34
N GLU A 111 1.92 9.89 -13.71
CA GLU A 111 0.85 10.26 -12.79
C GLU A 111 0.20 9.02 -12.19
N TRP A 112 -0.06 7.99 -13.00
CA TRP A 112 -0.58 6.72 -12.51
C TRP A 112 0.38 6.06 -11.51
N LEU A 113 1.69 6.07 -11.81
CA LEU A 113 2.70 5.52 -10.91
C LEU A 113 2.73 6.29 -9.59
N LYS A 114 2.69 7.63 -9.64
CA LYS A 114 2.65 8.47 -8.43
C LYS A 114 1.41 8.22 -7.59
N LEU A 115 0.24 8.06 -8.22
CA LEU A 115 -1.00 7.72 -7.51
C LEU A 115 -0.90 6.34 -6.85
N LEU A 116 -0.34 5.35 -7.54
CA LEU A 116 -0.15 4.00 -7.01
C LEU A 116 0.82 4.01 -5.82
N VAL A 117 1.94 4.69 -5.98
CA VAL A 117 2.96 4.79 -4.93
C VAL A 117 2.40 5.56 -3.75
N GLY A 118 1.69 6.67 -3.97
CA GLY A 118 1.06 7.45 -2.91
C GLY A 118 0.03 6.66 -2.11
N ILE A 119 -0.78 5.83 -2.76
CA ILE A 119 -1.83 5.05 -2.06
C ILE A 119 -1.26 3.86 -1.28
N LEU A 120 -0.09 3.34 -1.69
CA LEU A 120 0.57 2.19 -1.08
C LEU A 120 1.76 2.58 -0.18
N HIS A 121 2.16 3.85 -0.18
CA HIS A 121 3.35 4.39 0.51
C HIS A 121 3.42 3.95 1.96
N ASP A 122 2.32 4.12 2.68
CA ASP A 122 2.24 3.84 4.10
C ASP A 122 2.27 2.35 4.48
N ARG A 123 2.06 1.47 3.49
CA ARG A 123 1.98 0.02 3.66
C ARG A 123 3.29 -0.70 3.38
N MET A 124 4.28 0.00 2.79
CA MET A 124 5.56 -0.59 2.45
C MET A 124 6.52 -0.59 3.65
N THR A 125 7.05 -1.76 3.97
CA THR A 125 8.20 -1.97 4.84
C THR A 125 9.51 -2.00 4.07
N HIS A 126 9.47 -2.39 2.79
CA HIS A 126 10.55 -2.23 1.81
C HIS A 126 9.99 -1.95 0.42
N ILE A 127 10.77 -1.30 -0.46
CA ILE A 127 10.26 -0.79 -1.74
C ILE A 127 9.70 -1.91 -2.63
N GLY A 128 10.33 -3.10 -2.60
CA GLY A 128 9.88 -4.25 -3.39
C GLY A 128 8.48 -4.77 -3.06
N GLU A 129 7.92 -4.46 -1.88
CA GLU A 129 6.53 -4.82 -1.53
C GLU A 129 5.49 -4.13 -2.42
N ILE A 130 5.87 -3.10 -3.18
CA ILE A 130 4.97 -2.47 -4.15
C ILE A 130 4.33 -3.49 -5.09
N VAL A 131 5.04 -4.56 -5.46
CA VAL A 131 4.53 -5.60 -6.36
C VAL A 131 3.40 -6.41 -5.71
N SER A 132 3.62 -6.91 -4.49
CA SER A 132 2.61 -7.71 -3.79
C SER A 132 1.40 -6.87 -3.42
N LEU A 133 1.64 -5.62 -3.00
CA LEU A 133 0.59 -4.64 -2.73
C LEU A 133 -0.20 -4.28 -4.00
N TYR A 134 0.47 -4.11 -5.14
CA TYR A 134 -0.19 -3.91 -6.44
C TYR A 134 -1.08 -5.11 -6.79
N LYS A 135 -0.55 -6.34 -6.74
CA LYS A 135 -1.30 -7.55 -7.08
C LYS A 135 -2.53 -7.72 -6.18
N ALA A 136 -2.37 -7.47 -4.88
CA ALA A 136 -3.47 -7.50 -3.92
C ALA A 136 -4.52 -6.38 -4.17
N PHE A 137 -4.09 -5.22 -4.64
CA PHE A 137 -4.99 -4.08 -4.89
C PHE A 137 -5.80 -4.23 -6.19
N PHE A 138 -5.17 -4.73 -7.27
CA PHE A 138 -5.84 -4.82 -8.57
C PHE A 138 -6.73 -6.07 -8.72
N HIS A 139 -6.50 -7.12 -7.92
CA HIS A 139 -7.16 -8.43 -7.99
C HIS A 139 -7.15 -9.04 -9.41
N GLU A 140 -6.47 -10.16 -9.61
CA GLU A 140 -6.50 -10.85 -10.91
C GLU A 140 -7.92 -11.27 -11.33
N THR A 141 -8.79 -11.56 -10.35
CA THR A 141 -10.20 -11.89 -10.58
C THR A 141 -11.09 -11.07 -9.66
N PHE A 142 -12.05 -10.35 -10.25
CA PHE A 142 -13.05 -9.61 -9.48
C PHE A 142 -14.08 -10.59 -8.90
N THR A 143 -14.18 -10.63 -7.56
CA THR A 143 -15.15 -11.46 -6.86
C THR A 143 -15.78 -10.66 -5.72
N LEU A 144 -17.02 -11.01 -5.37
CA LEU A 144 -17.72 -10.46 -4.22
C LEU A 144 -17.79 -11.52 -3.14
N LEU A 145 -17.19 -11.26 -1.99
CA LEU A 145 -17.37 -12.07 -0.79
C LEU A 145 -18.84 -12.03 -0.33
N ASP A 146 -19.27 -13.04 0.42
CA ASP A 146 -20.66 -13.14 0.86
C ASP A 146 -21.08 -11.93 1.70
N GLU A 147 -20.23 -11.47 2.64
CA GLU A 147 -20.49 -10.28 3.45
C GLU A 147 -20.62 -9.00 2.60
N SER A 148 -19.69 -8.82 1.64
CA SER A 148 -19.72 -7.74 0.65
C SER A 148 -21.04 -7.74 -0.14
N TYR A 149 -21.47 -8.92 -0.59
CA TYR A 149 -22.72 -9.06 -1.35
C TYR A 149 -23.95 -8.79 -0.49
N GLN A 150 -24.01 -9.32 0.75
CA GLN A 150 -25.11 -9.06 1.68
C GLN A 150 -25.25 -7.58 1.99
N PHE A 151 -24.13 -6.88 2.20
CA PHE A 151 -24.16 -5.42 2.39
C PHE A 151 -24.83 -4.70 1.22
N LEU A 152 -24.55 -5.10 -0.03
CA LEU A 152 -25.17 -4.49 -1.20
C LEU A 152 -26.67 -4.76 -1.29
N VAL A 153 -27.11 -5.96 -0.91
CA VAL A 153 -28.52 -6.35 -0.89
C VAL A 153 -29.27 -5.55 0.19
N GLU A 154 -28.75 -5.54 1.42
CA GLU A 154 -29.36 -4.86 2.57
C GLU A 154 -29.47 -3.34 2.36
N ASN A 155 -28.46 -2.73 1.72
CA ASN A 155 -28.47 -1.29 1.42
C ASN A 155 -29.26 -0.93 0.16
N GLN A 156 -29.89 -1.90 -0.50
CA GLN A 156 -30.59 -1.70 -1.77
C GLN A 156 -29.70 -0.95 -2.77
N SER A 157 -28.45 -1.39 -2.92
CA SER A 157 -27.42 -0.62 -3.61
C SER A 157 -27.65 -0.45 -5.12
N LEU A 158 -28.54 -1.23 -5.74
CA LEU A 158 -28.73 -1.27 -7.19
C LEU A 158 -28.97 0.12 -7.83
N PRO A 159 -29.88 0.98 -7.33
CA PRO A 159 -30.08 2.32 -7.91
C PRO A 159 -28.84 3.23 -7.77
N ILE A 160 -28.04 3.05 -6.71
CA ILE A 160 -26.77 3.77 -6.51
C ILE A 160 -25.78 3.39 -7.61
N LEU A 161 -25.65 2.08 -7.89
CA LEU A 161 -24.74 1.57 -8.91
C LEU A 161 -25.16 2.01 -10.32
N GLU A 162 -26.47 1.97 -10.62
CA GLU A 162 -27.02 2.41 -11.91
C GLU A 162 -26.77 3.90 -12.16
N ALA A 163 -27.03 4.74 -11.14
CA ALA A 163 -26.78 6.18 -11.22
C ALA A 163 -25.29 6.48 -11.41
N PHE A 164 -24.41 5.79 -10.66
CA PHE A 164 -22.96 5.98 -10.80
C PHE A 164 -22.46 5.53 -12.17
N TYR A 165 -22.90 4.37 -12.66
CA TYR A 165 -22.55 3.86 -13.99
C TYR A 165 -22.90 4.89 -15.08
N LYS A 166 -24.13 5.43 -15.05
CA LYS A 166 -24.58 6.45 -15.99
C LYS A 166 -23.77 7.75 -15.90
N ASN A 167 -23.45 8.18 -14.68
CA ASN A 167 -22.63 9.37 -14.45
C ASN A 167 -21.19 9.17 -14.96
N LEU A 168 -20.64 7.97 -14.86
CA LEU A 168 -19.29 7.65 -15.36
C LEU A 168 -19.24 7.54 -16.89
N GLU A 169 -20.25 6.98 -17.54
CA GLU A 169 -20.26 6.69 -18.98
C GLU A 169 -19.90 7.92 -19.82
N THR A 170 -20.45 9.08 -19.47
CA THR A 170 -20.29 10.34 -20.21
C THR A 170 -19.20 11.27 -19.67
N ALA A 171 -18.63 10.96 -18.50
CA ALA A 171 -17.66 11.83 -17.84
C ALA A 171 -16.21 11.51 -18.20
N GLU A 172 -15.35 12.52 -18.10
CA GLU A 172 -13.90 12.32 -17.99
C GLU A 172 -13.58 11.54 -16.71
N PHE A 173 -12.62 10.63 -16.80
CA PHE A 173 -12.30 9.68 -15.73
C PHE A 173 -10.88 9.93 -15.21
N THR A 174 -10.77 10.90 -14.30
CA THR A 174 -9.52 11.27 -13.63
C THR A 174 -9.72 11.21 -12.11
N ALA A 175 -8.63 11.23 -11.34
CA ALA A 175 -8.73 11.23 -9.88
C ALA A 175 -9.54 12.42 -9.33
N GLU A 176 -9.44 13.58 -9.98
CA GLU A 176 -10.12 14.82 -9.60
C GLU A 176 -11.61 14.80 -9.96
N SER A 177 -11.99 14.11 -11.05
CA SER A 177 -13.40 14.07 -11.50
C SER A 177 -14.24 13.04 -10.74
N ILE A 178 -13.63 11.97 -10.22
CA ILE A 178 -14.36 10.85 -9.61
C ILE A 178 -15.07 11.23 -8.31
N GLU A 179 -14.43 12.00 -7.42
CA GLU A 179 -15.05 12.44 -6.16
C GLU A 179 -16.32 13.30 -6.41
N PRO A 180 -16.31 14.30 -7.31
CA PRO A 180 -17.53 14.97 -7.78
C PRO A 180 -18.61 14.01 -8.31
N LEU A 181 -18.24 12.98 -9.06
CA LEU A 181 -19.20 12.01 -9.62
C LEU A 181 -19.83 11.12 -8.55
N ILE A 182 -19.05 10.72 -7.54
CA ILE A 182 -19.57 10.02 -6.34
C ILE A 182 -20.58 10.92 -5.62
N LYS A 183 -20.24 12.19 -5.38
CA LYS A 183 -21.15 13.16 -4.72
C LYS A 183 -22.43 13.38 -5.51
N LYS A 184 -22.32 13.55 -6.83
CA LYS A 184 -23.48 13.68 -7.73
C LYS A 184 -24.40 12.46 -7.63
N THR A 185 -23.83 11.25 -7.64
CA THR A 185 -24.59 10.00 -7.47
C THR A 185 -25.34 9.96 -6.14
N GLY A 186 -24.74 10.47 -5.06
CA GLY A 186 -25.40 10.61 -3.77
C GLY A 186 -26.58 11.58 -3.81
N LEU A 187 -26.48 12.67 -4.57
CA LEU A 187 -27.60 13.61 -4.78
C LEU A 187 -28.71 12.96 -5.62
N ASP A 188 -28.35 12.32 -6.73
CA ASP A 188 -29.29 11.69 -7.67
C ASP A 188 -30.12 10.58 -7.01
N THR A 189 -29.54 9.87 -6.04
CA THR A 189 -30.18 8.74 -5.33
C THR A 189 -30.64 9.06 -3.91
N GLY A 190 -30.42 10.29 -3.42
CA GLY A 190 -30.70 10.66 -2.04
C GLY A 190 -29.86 9.91 -0.99
N THR A 191 -28.77 9.26 -1.40
CA THR A 191 -27.92 8.42 -0.52
C THR A 191 -26.64 9.15 -0.13
N LYS A 192 -26.18 9.00 1.12
CA LYS A 192 -24.99 9.70 1.65
C LYS A 192 -24.16 8.78 2.54
N GLY A 193 -22.92 9.19 2.84
CA GLY A 193 -22.08 8.54 3.84
C GLY A 193 -21.77 7.07 3.54
N LYS A 194 -21.78 6.23 4.57
CA LYS A 194 -21.38 4.81 4.48
C LYS A 194 -22.14 4.03 3.39
N PRO A 195 -23.49 4.08 3.28
CA PRO A 195 -24.21 3.39 2.21
C PRO A 195 -23.74 3.75 0.79
N LEU A 196 -23.52 5.04 0.50
CA LEU A 196 -23.03 5.49 -0.81
C LEU A 196 -21.62 4.95 -1.08
N PHE A 197 -20.66 5.29 -0.22
CA PHE A 197 -19.25 5.00 -0.47
C PHE A 197 -18.93 3.51 -0.44
N MET A 198 -19.55 2.75 0.47
CA MET A 198 -19.33 1.30 0.51
C MET A 198 -19.99 0.57 -0.65
N SER A 199 -21.20 0.98 -1.06
CA SER A 199 -21.83 0.37 -2.24
C SER A 199 -20.95 0.51 -3.48
N LEU A 200 -20.43 1.71 -3.71
CA LEU A 200 -19.53 1.97 -4.83
C LEU A 200 -18.20 1.23 -4.68
N ARG A 201 -17.61 1.20 -3.48
CA ARG A 201 -16.36 0.46 -3.24
C ARG A 201 -16.52 -1.02 -3.54
N ILE A 202 -17.48 -1.68 -2.89
CA ILE A 202 -17.67 -3.12 -3.04
C ILE A 202 -17.92 -3.46 -4.52
N ALA A 203 -18.78 -2.70 -5.20
CA ALA A 203 -19.13 -2.94 -6.59
C ALA A 203 -17.97 -2.72 -7.59
N THR A 204 -16.89 -2.05 -7.18
CA THR A 204 -15.77 -1.69 -8.06
C THR A 204 -14.44 -2.33 -7.65
N THR A 205 -14.27 -2.69 -6.38
CA THR A 205 -13.04 -3.31 -5.85
C THR A 205 -13.27 -4.71 -5.30
N GLY A 206 -14.50 -5.06 -4.90
CA GLY A 206 -14.84 -6.33 -4.26
C GLY A 206 -14.69 -6.32 -2.73
N ASP A 207 -14.01 -5.31 -2.21
CA ASP A 207 -13.65 -5.18 -0.80
C ASP A 207 -14.51 -4.16 -0.07
N MET A 208 -14.78 -4.41 1.21
CA MET A 208 -15.46 -3.46 2.09
C MET A 208 -14.52 -2.37 2.62
N HIS A 209 -13.21 -2.61 2.53
CA HIS A 209 -12.16 -1.74 3.03
C HIS A 209 -11.10 -1.51 1.97
N GLY A 210 -10.31 -0.46 2.16
CA GLY A 210 -9.26 -0.12 1.23
C GLY A 210 -8.90 1.35 1.34
N PRO A 211 -7.94 1.78 0.54
CA PRO A 211 -7.53 3.17 0.52
C PRO A 211 -8.58 4.05 -0.19
N SER A 212 -8.31 5.35 -0.33
CA SER A 212 -9.21 6.35 -0.93
C SER A 212 -9.92 5.83 -2.18
N LEU A 213 -11.26 5.83 -2.19
CA LEU A 213 -12.05 5.29 -3.30
C LEU A 213 -11.81 6.05 -4.62
N PRO A 214 -11.83 7.40 -4.67
CA PRO A 214 -11.54 8.12 -5.91
C PRO A 214 -10.21 7.74 -6.55
N ILE A 215 -9.15 7.69 -5.76
CA ILE A 215 -7.81 7.28 -6.23
C ILE A 215 -7.84 5.82 -6.67
N SER A 216 -8.53 4.96 -5.92
CA SER A 216 -8.65 3.54 -6.29
C SER A 216 -9.30 3.35 -7.65
N LEU A 217 -10.39 4.08 -7.89
CA LEU A 217 -11.10 4.05 -9.17
C LEU A 217 -10.23 4.59 -10.31
N ALA A 218 -9.52 5.71 -10.08
CA ALA A 218 -8.59 6.27 -11.06
C ALA A 218 -7.51 5.27 -11.47
N LEU A 219 -6.95 4.55 -10.49
CA LEU A 219 -5.93 3.53 -10.71
C LEU A 219 -6.45 2.32 -11.49
N LEU A 220 -7.66 1.84 -11.18
CA LEU A 220 -8.33 0.75 -11.91
C LEU A 220 -8.69 1.16 -13.35
N GLY A 221 -8.99 2.44 -13.57
CA GLY A 221 -9.39 2.96 -14.87
C GLY A 221 -10.86 2.69 -15.24
N LYS A 222 -11.38 3.52 -16.13
CA LYS A 222 -12.81 3.58 -16.47
C LYS A 222 -13.38 2.24 -16.94
N ALA A 223 -12.66 1.55 -17.84
CA ALA A 223 -13.14 0.31 -18.44
C ALA A 223 -13.33 -0.80 -17.40
N ILE A 224 -12.37 -0.97 -16.49
CA ILE A 224 -12.45 -1.97 -15.42
C ILE A 224 -13.59 -1.62 -14.46
N VAL A 225 -13.69 -0.35 -14.07
CA VAL A 225 -14.73 0.13 -13.14
C VAL A 225 -16.13 -0.09 -13.70
N LEU A 226 -16.39 0.28 -14.96
CA LEU A 226 -17.69 0.05 -15.61
C LEU A 226 -18.00 -1.45 -15.74
N SER A 227 -17.02 -2.27 -16.11
CA SER A 227 -17.18 -3.73 -16.21
C SER A 227 -17.59 -4.34 -14.86
N ARG A 228 -16.89 -3.98 -13.77
CA ARG A 228 -17.18 -4.49 -12.42
C ARG A 228 -18.52 -4.02 -11.88
N LEU A 229 -18.90 -2.77 -12.13
CA LEU A 229 -20.25 -2.26 -11.84
C LEU A 229 -21.31 -3.09 -12.56
N SER A 230 -21.14 -3.35 -13.87
CA SER A 230 -22.07 -4.14 -14.66
C SER A 230 -22.21 -5.58 -14.15
N GLN A 231 -21.09 -6.24 -13.82
CA GLN A 231 -21.09 -7.58 -13.22
C GLN A 231 -21.83 -7.59 -11.87
N THR A 232 -21.56 -6.61 -11.01
CA THR A 232 -22.23 -6.48 -9.71
C THR A 232 -23.73 -6.25 -9.84
N MET A 233 -24.15 -5.35 -10.73
CA MET A 233 -25.57 -5.08 -11.01
C MET A 233 -26.28 -6.32 -11.57
N THR A 234 -25.62 -7.07 -12.45
CA THR A 234 -26.14 -8.33 -13.00
C THR A 234 -26.40 -9.33 -11.88
N LYS A 235 -25.42 -9.52 -10.97
CA LYS A 235 -25.55 -10.40 -9.82
C LYS A 235 -26.69 -9.97 -8.88
N LEU A 236 -26.80 -8.67 -8.57
CA LEU A 236 -27.89 -8.13 -7.73
C LEU A 236 -29.29 -8.29 -8.35
N ARG A 237 -29.39 -8.36 -9.68
CA ARG A 237 -30.65 -8.64 -10.39
C ARG A 237 -30.98 -10.14 -10.46
N GLY A 238 -30.14 -11.01 -9.88
CA GLY A 238 -30.29 -12.47 -9.94
C GLY A 238 -29.71 -13.12 -11.20
N GLY A 239 -28.87 -12.40 -11.96
CA GLY A 239 -28.07 -12.99 -13.04
C GLY A 239 -26.93 -13.83 -12.48
N LEU A 240 -26.79 -15.05 -13.01
CA LEU A 240 -25.74 -16.03 -12.67
C LEU A 240 -24.33 -15.46 -12.89
#